data_AF-A0A6G2DP08-F1
#
_entry.id   AF-A0A6G2DP08-F1
#
_cell.length_a   1.000
_cell.length_b   1.000
_cell.length_c   1.000
_cell.angle_alpha   90.00
_cell.angle_beta   90.00
_cell.angle_gamma   90.00
#
_symmetry.space_group_name_H-M   'P 1'
#
loop_
_entity.id
_entity.type
_entity.pdbx_description
1 polymer ?
#
loop_
_entity_poly.entity_id
_entity_poly.type
_entity_poly.pdbx_seq_one_letter_code
_entity_poly.pdbx_strand_id
1 'polypeptide(L)'
;RFEEMFQLQSSHLTTQEKLQLFTSVFAGRYDVYAKNFINEQGKIQYFPSYDYGWKQLLPEKRSFQTLTDSVLKSHFRGEAAIGIFPMHLDDSCYFLVLDLDEGDWKEAGLTIRRIARERQMEAHLEISRSGYGLHIWFFFEEAILSRKARLFGKKLLELA
;
A
#
# COMPACT_ATOMS: atom_id res chain seq x y z
N ARG A 1 18.63 27.53 18.11
CA ARG A 1 17.80 28.43 17.24
C ARG A 1 16.74 27.57 16.56
N PHE A 2 15.53 28.07 16.28
CA PHE A 2 14.50 27.27 15.58
C PHE A 2 14.99 26.70 14.23
N GLU A 3 15.92 27.38 13.56
CA GLU A 3 16.59 26.92 12.33
C GLU A 3 17.22 25.53 12.44
N GLU A 4 17.75 25.15 13.61
CA GLU A 4 18.34 23.83 13.85
C GLU A 4 17.27 22.73 13.91
N MET A 5 16.03 23.06 14.29
CA MET A 5 14.89 22.12 14.32
C MET A 5 14.33 21.84 12.91
N PHE A 6 14.60 22.72 11.94
CA PHE A 6 14.13 22.60 10.56
C PHE A 6 15.25 22.18 9.58
N GLN A 7 16.43 21.83 10.09
CA GLN A 7 17.47 21.20 9.28
C GLN A 7 16.99 19.81 8.86
N LEU A 8 17.12 19.51 7.56
CA LEU A 8 16.87 18.17 7.04
C LEU A 8 17.82 17.19 7.73
N GLN A 9 17.29 16.40 8.65
CA GLN A 9 18.05 15.29 9.21
C GLN A 9 18.35 14.30 8.09
N SER A 10 19.63 14.12 7.79
CA SER A 10 20.06 13.02 6.94
C SER A 10 19.73 11.72 7.68
N SER A 11 18.92 10.87 7.04
CA SER A 11 18.64 9.55 7.59
C SER A 11 19.95 8.78 7.76
N HIS A 12 20.17 8.23 8.95
CA HIS A 12 21.32 7.35 9.23
C HIS A 12 21.23 5.99 8.51
N LEU A 13 20.10 5.68 7.88
CA LEU A 13 19.88 4.43 7.16
C LEU A 13 20.50 4.49 5.75
N THR A 14 21.21 3.43 5.41
CA THR A 14 21.62 3.13 4.04
C THR A 14 20.41 2.93 3.13
N THR A 15 20.63 2.95 1.81
CA THR A 15 19.55 2.64 0.86
C THR A 15 18.99 1.25 1.09
N GLN A 16 19.83 0.26 1.44
CA GLN A 16 19.39 -1.10 1.68
C GLN A 16 18.50 -1.19 2.92
N GLU A 17 18.88 -0.54 4.02
CA GLU A 17 18.08 -0.52 5.25
C GLU A 17 16.73 0.17 5.07
N LYS A 18 16.67 1.24 4.25
CA LYS A 18 15.40 1.89 3.89
C LYS A 18 14.48 0.96 3.10
N LEU A 19 15.03 0.22 2.14
CA LEU A 19 14.27 -0.75 1.37
C LEU A 19 13.76 -1.87 2.28
N GLN A 20 14.64 -2.43 3.12
CA GLN A 20 14.29 -3.46 4.10
C GLN A 20 13.16 -3.01 5.04
N LEU A 21 13.26 -1.78 5.58
CA LEU A 21 12.22 -1.20 6.42
C LEU A 21 10.88 -1.06 5.68
N PHE A 22 10.90 -0.56 4.44
CA PHE A 22 9.67 -0.46 3.65
C PHE A 22 9.04 -1.84 3.42
N THR A 23 9.85 -2.82 3.04
CA THR A 23 9.40 -4.20 2.77
C THR A 23 8.94 -4.96 4.03
N SER A 24 9.45 -4.60 5.21
CA SER A 24 9.00 -5.20 6.47
C SER A 24 7.65 -4.63 6.92
N VAL A 25 7.35 -3.37 6.59
CA VAL A 25 6.07 -2.72 6.92
C VAL A 25 5.00 -3.07 5.89
N PHE A 26 5.31 -2.91 4.60
CA PHE A 26 4.41 -3.24 3.49
C PHE A 26 4.67 -4.67 2.98
N ALA A 27 4.61 -5.63 3.90
CA ALA A 27 4.87 -7.04 3.67
C ALA A 27 3.72 -7.70 2.87
N GLY A 28 3.67 -7.44 1.57
CA GLY A 28 2.80 -8.11 0.61
C GLY A 28 3.53 -9.18 -0.19
N ARG A 29 3.02 -9.47 -1.39
CA ARG A 29 3.66 -10.41 -2.32
C ARG A 29 4.92 -9.83 -2.97
N TYR A 30 5.94 -10.69 -3.06
CA TYR A 30 7.21 -10.39 -3.76
C TYR A 30 7.32 -11.08 -5.11
N ASP A 31 6.51 -12.11 -5.36
CA ASP A 31 6.51 -12.85 -6.61
C ASP A 31 5.78 -12.10 -7.75
N VAL A 32 5.03 -11.05 -7.41
CA VAL A 32 4.29 -10.20 -8.35
C VAL A 32 4.07 -8.81 -7.75
N TYR A 33 4.02 -7.79 -8.61
CA TYR A 33 3.62 -6.43 -8.24
C TYR A 33 2.65 -5.86 -9.30
N ALA A 34 1.94 -4.78 -8.98
CA ALA A 34 1.04 -4.15 -9.94
C ALA A 34 1.80 -3.08 -10.73
N LYS A 35 1.72 -3.15 -12.07
CA LYS A 35 2.09 -2.06 -12.98
C LYS A 35 0.85 -1.25 -13.30
N ASN A 36 1.04 -0.02 -13.77
CA ASN A 36 -0.08 0.81 -14.23
C ASN A 36 0.08 1.24 -15.68
N PHE A 37 -1.03 1.57 -16.33
CA PHE A 37 -1.10 2.24 -17.61
C PHE A 37 -2.30 3.19 -17.63
N ILE A 38 -2.30 4.15 -18.56
CA ILE A 38 -3.46 5.01 -18.83
C ILE A 38 -4.24 4.36 -19.97
N ASN A 39 -5.53 4.07 -19.75
CA ASN A 39 -6.39 3.51 -20.78
C ASN A 39 -6.87 4.59 -21.77
N GLU A 40 -7.62 4.18 -22.80
CA GLU A 40 -8.14 5.10 -23.84
C GLU A 40 -9.06 6.20 -23.29
N GLN A 41 -9.65 6.00 -22.10
CA GLN A 41 -10.50 6.98 -21.41
C GLN A 41 -9.69 7.91 -20.49
N GLY A 42 -8.36 7.86 -20.51
CA GLY A 42 -7.51 8.66 -19.64
C GLY A 42 -7.46 8.18 -18.18
N LYS A 43 -8.02 7.02 -17.85
CA LYS A 43 -8.03 6.46 -16.50
C LYS A 43 -6.81 5.59 -16.26
N ILE A 44 -6.20 5.73 -15.08
CA ILE A 44 -5.11 4.85 -14.64
C ILE A 44 -5.71 3.48 -14.30
N GLN A 45 -5.10 2.43 -14.82
CA GLN A 45 -5.48 1.04 -14.60
C GLN A 45 -4.27 0.25 -14.12
N TYR A 46 -4.48 -0.64 -13.16
CA TYR A 46 -3.44 -1.51 -12.61
C TYR A 46 -3.59 -2.93 -13.12
N PHE A 47 -2.47 -3.60 -13.35
CA PHE A 47 -2.42 -4.98 -13.81
C PHE A 47 -1.19 -5.70 -13.22
N PRO A 48 -1.22 -7.04 -13.07
CA PRO A 48 -0.07 -7.80 -12.60
C PRO A 48 1.17 -7.58 -13.47
N SER A 49 2.36 -7.67 -12.87
CA SER A 49 3.67 -7.48 -13.49
C SER A 49 4.07 -8.60 -14.44
N TYR A 50 3.19 -9.01 -15.36
CA TYR A 50 3.46 -10.07 -16.32
C TYR A 50 4.74 -9.83 -17.13
N ASP A 51 5.41 -10.93 -17.48
CA ASP A 51 6.58 -10.94 -18.36
C ASP A 51 6.24 -10.52 -19.80
N TYR A 52 7.26 -10.05 -20.53
CA TYR A 52 7.10 -9.64 -21.92
C TYR A 52 6.50 -10.78 -22.77
N GLY A 53 5.51 -10.44 -23.61
CA GLY A 53 4.81 -11.42 -24.45
C GLY A 53 3.62 -12.15 -23.78
N TRP A 54 3.28 -11.83 -22.53
CA TRP A 54 2.18 -12.49 -21.81
C TRP A 54 0.82 -12.44 -22.50
N LYS A 55 0.55 -11.40 -23.30
CA LYS A 55 -0.73 -11.24 -24.02
C LYS A 55 -0.94 -12.34 -25.07
N GLN A 56 0.13 -12.95 -25.58
CA GLN A 56 0.05 -14.08 -26.52
C GLN A 56 -0.04 -15.44 -25.80
N LEU A 57 0.09 -15.46 -24.47
CA LEU A 57 0.07 -16.68 -23.67
C LEU A 57 -1.32 -16.92 -23.06
N LEU A 58 -1.68 -18.21 -22.98
CA LEU A 58 -2.81 -18.67 -22.17
C LEU A 58 -2.56 -18.31 -20.69
N PRO A 59 -3.60 -17.97 -19.91
CA PRO A 59 -3.46 -17.51 -18.52
C PRO A 59 -2.55 -18.38 -17.65
N GLU A 60 -2.67 -19.70 -17.76
CA GLU A 60 -1.91 -20.70 -17.01
C GLU A 60 -0.41 -20.77 -17.38
N LYS A 61 0.00 -20.17 -18.51
CA LYS A 61 1.40 -20.10 -18.95
C LYS A 61 2.04 -18.74 -18.66
N ARG A 62 1.31 -17.79 -18.08
CA ARG A 62 1.83 -16.45 -17.78
C ARG A 62 2.68 -16.50 -16.52
N SER A 63 3.85 -15.88 -16.59
CA SER A 63 4.72 -15.63 -15.45
C SER A 63 4.73 -14.15 -15.08
N PHE A 64 5.16 -13.87 -13.84
CA PHE A 64 5.25 -12.53 -13.28
C PHE A 64 6.70 -12.13 -13.05
N GLN A 65 6.97 -10.84 -13.19
CA GLN A 65 8.17 -10.21 -12.66
C GLN A 65 8.03 -10.01 -11.17
N THR A 66 9.06 -10.41 -10.43
CA THR A 66 9.16 -10.25 -8.99
C THR A 66 9.35 -8.79 -8.59
N LEU A 67 8.85 -8.42 -7.41
CA LEU A 67 9.14 -7.13 -6.78
C LEU A 67 10.58 -7.12 -6.25
N THR A 68 11.49 -6.49 -6.97
CA THR A 68 12.91 -6.39 -6.60
C THR A 68 13.27 -5.02 -6.04
N ASP A 69 14.43 -4.91 -5.40
CA ASP A 69 15.02 -3.63 -4.96
C ASP A 69 15.15 -2.62 -6.11
N SER A 70 15.42 -3.06 -7.34
CA SER A 70 15.50 -2.15 -8.49
C SER A 70 14.13 -1.58 -8.85
N VAL A 71 13.08 -2.40 -8.79
CA VAL A 71 11.70 -1.95 -9.01
C VAL A 71 11.27 -0.96 -7.93
N LEU A 72 11.56 -1.25 -6.66
CA LEU A 72 11.29 -0.33 -5.55
C LEU A 72 12.07 0.99 -5.67
N LYS A 73 13.36 0.93 -6.02
CA LYS A 73 14.17 2.15 -6.26
C LYS A 73 13.58 3.00 -7.38
N SER A 74 13.15 2.38 -8.48
CA SER A 74 12.49 3.08 -9.60
C SER A 74 11.18 3.73 -9.14
N HIS A 75 10.43 3.04 -8.28
CA HIS A 75 9.22 3.60 -7.68
C HIS A 75 9.49 4.84 -6.82
N PHE A 76 10.43 4.74 -5.88
CA PHE A 76 10.76 5.86 -4.98
C PHE A 76 11.40 7.06 -5.68
N ARG A 77 11.99 6.86 -6.86
CA ARG A 77 12.50 7.94 -7.72
C ARG A 77 11.42 8.59 -8.58
N GLY A 78 10.20 8.05 -8.57
CA GLY A 78 9.11 8.52 -9.42
C GLY A 78 9.23 8.10 -10.90
N GLU A 79 10.16 7.21 -11.23
CA GLU A 79 10.34 6.68 -12.59
C GLU A 79 9.22 5.70 -12.95
N ALA A 80 8.66 5.02 -11.95
CA ALA A 80 7.52 4.11 -12.09
C ALA A 80 6.54 4.27 -10.92
N ALA A 81 5.25 4.02 -11.16
CA ALA A 81 4.29 3.83 -10.08
C ALA A 81 3.86 2.36 -10.03
N ILE A 82 4.11 1.70 -8.90
CA ILE A 82 3.74 0.30 -8.70
C ILE A 82 2.68 0.19 -7.62
N GLY A 83 2.00 -0.95 -7.58
CA GLY A 83 1.16 -1.37 -6.45
C GLY A 83 1.65 -2.67 -5.85
N ILE A 84 1.29 -2.90 -4.60
CA ILE A 84 1.58 -4.13 -3.85
C ILE A 84 0.32 -4.98 -3.80
N PHE A 85 0.45 -6.30 -3.98
CA PHE A 85 -0.63 -7.23 -3.68
C PHE A 85 -0.55 -7.61 -2.19
N PRO A 86 -1.50 -7.20 -1.34
CA PRO A 86 -1.39 -7.31 0.12
C PRO A 86 -1.64 -8.73 0.65
N MET A 87 -2.35 -9.56 -0.12
CA MET A 87 -2.72 -10.92 0.27
C MET A 87 -1.70 -11.93 -0.25
N HIS A 88 -1.17 -12.75 0.64
CA HIS A 88 -0.29 -13.87 0.32
C HIS A 88 -1.07 -15.04 -0.29
N LEU A 89 -0.34 -16.03 -0.81
CA LEU A 89 -0.92 -17.21 -1.47
C LEU A 89 -1.68 -18.14 -0.50
N ASP A 90 -1.41 -18.02 0.80
CA ASP A 90 -2.10 -18.75 1.87
C ASP A 90 -3.27 -17.95 2.47
N ASP A 91 -3.76 -16.94 1.73
CA ASP A 91 -4.82 -16.02 2.14
C ASP A 91 -4.51 -15.17 3.38
N SER A 92 -3.25 -15.10 3.83
CA SER A 92 -2.83 -14.23 4.93
C SER A 92 -2.44 -12.81 4.45
N CYS A 93 -2.37 -11.85 5.38
CA CYS A 93 -1.85 -10.50 5.12
C CYS A 93 -1.24 -9.89 6.39
N TYR A 94 -0.34 -8.92 6.21
CA TYR A 94 0.29 -8.16 7.31
C TYR A 94 -0.31 -6.77 7.52
N PHE A 95 -1.20 -6.33 6.62
CA PHE A 95 -1.82 -5.02 6.75
C PHE A 95 -3.22 -5.00 6.14
N LEU A 96 -3.98 -3.99 6.57
CA LEU A 96 -5.26 -3.58 6.00
C LEU A 96 -5.17 -2.11 5.63
N VAL A 97 -5.74 -1.76 4.48
CA VAL A 97 -6.00 -0.37 4.11
C VAL A 97 -7.51 -0.17 3.96
N LEU A 98 -8.02 0.90 4.57
CA LEU A 98 -9.33 1.45 4.23
C LEU A 98 -9.07 2.57 3.21
N ASP A 99 -9.64 2.41 2.03
CA ASP A 99 -9.56 3.38 0.94
C ASP A 99 -10.85 4.20 0.92
N LEU A 100 -10.74 5.47 1.32
CA LEU A 100 -11.86 6.41 1.37
C LEU A 100 -11.74 7.41 0.23
N ASP A 101 -12.61 7.25 -0.76
CA ASP A 101 -12.74 8.15 -1.89
C ASP A 101 -14.08 8.89 -1.84
N GLU A 102 -14.11 10.06 -2.50
CA GLU A 102 -15.32 10.87 -2.72
C GLU A 102 -16.00 11.33 -1.41
N GLY A 103 -17.06 12.14 -1.54
CA GLY A 103 -17.87 12.61 -0.41
C GLY A 103 -17.06 13.23 0.74
N ASP A 104 -17.43 12.86 1.96
CA ASP A 104 -16.89 13.37 3.23
C ASP A 104 -15.73 12.50 3.76
N TRP A 105 -14.80 12.10 2.87
CA TRP A 105 -13.68 11.20 3.19
C TRP A 105 -12.80 11.72 4.35
N LYS A 106 -12.70 13.04 4.54
CA LYS A 106 -11.94 13.65 5.65
C LYS A 106 -12.61 13.36 6.98
N GLU A 107 -13.89 13.65 7.09
CA GLU A 107 -14.72 13.49 8.28
C GLU A 107 -14.82 12.01 8.65
N ALA A 108 -15.06 11.14 7.66
CA ALA A 108 -15.06 9.69 7.84
C ALA A 108 -13.69 9.20 8.36
N GLY A 109 -12.60 9.67 7.76
CA GLY A 109 -11.25 9.28 8.17
C GLY A 109 -10.86 9.73 9.57
N LEU A 110 -11.24 10.95 9.95
CA LEU A 110 -11.04 11.47 11.30
C LEU A 110 -11.85 10.70 12.34
N THR A 111 -13.09 10.30 12.00
CA THR A 111 -13.94 9.49 12.87
C THR A 111 -13.36 8.09 13.08
N ILE A 112 -12.92 7.41 12.02
CA ILE A 112 -12.27 6.10 12.10
C ILE A 112 -10.98 6.20 12.96
N ARG A 113 -10.16 7.23 12.74
CA ARG A 113 -8.95 7.47 13.56
C ARG A 113 -9.29 7.64 15.04
N ARG A 114 -10.36 8.38 15.36
CA ARG A 114 -10.83 8.56 16.74
C ARG A 114 -11.24 7.21 17.36
N ILE A 115 -12.03 6.42 16.65
CA ILE A 115 -12.49 5.09 17.09
C ILE A 115 -11.32 4.14 17.33
N ALA A 116 -10.32 4.16 16.44
CA ALA A 116 -9.11 3.38 16.57
C ALA A 116 -8.33 3.78 17.83
N ARG A 117 -8.12 5.09 18.04
CA ARG A 117 -7.44 5.62 19.23
C ARG A 117 -8.15 5.26 20.53
N GLU A 118 -9.48 5.37 20.58
CA GLU A 118 -10.29 4.99 21.76
C GLU A 118 -10.17 3.51 22.12
N ARG A 119 -9.79 2.67 21.16
CA ARG A 119 -9.55 1.23 21.32
C ARG A 119 -8.06 0.89 21.38
N GLN A 120 -7.19 1.88 21.54
CA GLN A 120 -5.75 1.72 21.64
C GLN A 120 -5.11 1.06 20.40
N MET A 121 -5.66 1.35 19.22
CA MET A 121 -5.15 0.87 17.93
C MET A 121 -4.47 2.01 17.19
N GLU A 122 -3.35 1.69 16.53
CA GLU A 122 -2.66 2.63 15.65
C GLU A 122 -3.32 2.65 14.26
N ALA A 123 -3.61 3.86 13.78
CA ALA A 123 -4.18 4.09 12.46
C ALA A 123 -3.35 5.17 11.76
N HIS A 124 -2.70 4.82 10.66
CA HIS A 124 -1.81 5.73 9.94
C HIS A 124 -2.54 6.31 8.72
N LEU A 125 -2.57 7.63 8.63
CA LEU A 125 -3.34 8.34 7.61
C LEU A 125 -2.40 8.81 6.49
N GLU A 126 -2.79 8.53 5.25
CA GLU A 126 -2.08 8.96 4.03
C GLU A 126 -3.09 9.58 3.07
N ILE A 127 -2.83 10.80 2.60
CA ILE A 127 -3.63 11.41 1.54
C ILE A 127 -3.31 10.69 0.24
N SER A 128 -4.34 10.24 -0.47
CA SER A 128 -4.16 9.50 -1.72
C SER A 128 -3.50 10.37 -2.79
N ARG A 129 -2.94 9.74 -3.82
CA ARG A 129 -2.28 10.44 -4.93
C ARG A 129 -3.16 11.48 -5.62
N SER A 130 -4.49 11.31 -5.63
CA SER A 130 -5.41 12.28 -6.25
C SER A 130 -5.52 13.57 -5.43
N GLY A 131 -5.18 13.54 -4.13
CA GLY A 131 -5.44 14.62 -3.19
C GLY A 131 -6.88 14.68 -2.69
N TYR A 132 -7.76 13.80 -3.20
CA TYR A 132 -9.20 13.77 -2.91
C TYR A 132 -9.66 12.43 -2.33
N GLY A 133 -8.77 11.78 -1.59
CA GLY A 133 -9.05 10.56 -0.85
C GLY A 133 -8.06 10.36 0.28
N LEU A 134 -8.35 9.38 1.13
CA LEU A 134 -7.56 9.05 2.30
C LEU A 134 -7.42 7.54 2.44
N HIS A 135 -6.18 7.07 2.52
CA HIS A 135 -5.87 5.73 2.97
C HIS A 135 -5.69 5.74 4.50
N ILE A 136 -6.29 4.75 5.16
CA ILE A 136 -6.08 4.48 6.58
C ILE A 136 -5.45 3.10 6.71
N TRP A 137 -4.20 3.07 7.12
CA TRP A 137 -3.39 1.87 7.24
C TRP A 137 -3.41 1.32 8.65
N PHE A 138 -3.59 0.00 8.75
CA PHE A 138 -3.44 -0.79 9.96
C PHE A 138 -2.44 -1.91 9.67
N PHE A 139 -1.43 -2.06 10.51
CA PHE A 139 -0.39 -3.08 10.38
C PHE A 139 -0.53 -4.13 11.49
N PHE A 140 -0.27 -5.38 11.16
CA PHE A 140 -0.32 -6.52 12.08
C PHE A 140 1.10 -7.03 12.33
N GLU A 141 1.42 -7.32 13.58
CA GLU A 141 2.72 -7.85 13.99
C GLU A 141 3.00 -9.22 13.36
N GLU A 142 1.95 -10.03 13.20
CA GLU A 142 1.98 -11.33 12.56
C GLU A 142 0.99 -11.39 11.39
N ALA A 143 1.25 -12.29 10.44
CA ALA A 143 0.31 -12.54 9.35
C ALA A 143 -1.03 -13.03 9.92
N ILE A 144 -2.13 -12.40 9.52
CA ILE A 144 -3.47 -12.85 9.86
C ILE A 144 -4.24 -13.23 8.61
N LEU A 145 -5.27 -14.06 8.75
CA LEU A 145 -6.17 -14.36 7.63
C LEU A 145 -6.77 -13.06 7.07
N SER A 146 -6.68 -12.86 5.76
CA SER A 146 -7.24 -11.70 5.05
C SER A 146 -8.74 -11.52 5.32
N ARG A 147 -9.46 -12.62 5.53
CA ARG A 147 -10.87 -12.58 5.97
C ARG A 147 -11.04 -11.89 7.33
N LYS A 148 -10.14 -12.16 8.29
CA LYS A 148 -10.15 -11.54 9.62
C LYS A 148 -9.82 -10.04 9.52
N ALA A 149 -8.82 -9.67 8.72
CA ALA A 149 -8.50 -8.28 8.42
C ALA A 149 -9.70 -7.53 7.81
N ARG A 150 -10.39 -8.16 6.85
CA ARG A 150 -11.60 -7.58 6.24
C ARG A 150 -12.75 -7.39 7.23
N LEU A 151 -12.98 -8.35 8.13
CA LEU A 151 -13.99 -8.24 9.19
C LEU A 151 -13.65 -7.12 10.17
N PHE A 152 -12.37 -6.99 10.53
CA PHE A 152 -11.86 -5.89 11.34
C PHE A 152 -12.15 -4.53 10.68
N GLY A 153 -11.79 -4.37 9.40
CA GLY A 153 -12.08 -3.16 8.63
C GLY A 153 -13.56 -2.83 8.54
N LYS A 154 -14.40 -3.84 8.25
CA LYS A 154 -15.86 -3.68 8.25
C LYS A 154 -16.36 -3.21 9.62
N LYS A 155 -15.82 -3.74 10.71
CA LYS A 155 -16.26 -3.35 12.05
C LYS A 155 -15.91 -1.90 12.39
N LEU A 156 -14.76 -1.41 11.91
CA LEU A 156 -14.40 0.01 12.03
C LEU A 156 -15.40 0.90 11.28
N LEU A 157 -15.79 0.52 10.07
CA LEU A 157 -16.78 1.25 9.26
C LEU A 157 -18.17 1.24 9.91
N GLU A 158 -18.59 0.16 10.57
CA GLU A 158 -19.87 0.11 11.29
C GLU A 158 -19.92 1.00 12.53
N LEU A 159 -18.76 1.32 13.11
CA LEU A 159 -18.64 2.15 14.31
C LEU A 159 -18.50 3.64 13.99
N ALA A 160 -18.12 3.97 12.75
CA ALA A 160 -17.89 5.32 12.25
C ALA A 160 -19.20 5.94 11.76
#